data_AF-A0A9E7MWK0-F1
#
_entry.id   AF-A0A9E7MWK0-F1
#
_cell.length_a   1.000
_cell.length_b   1.000
_cell.length_c   1.000
_cell.angle_alpha   90.00
_cell.angle_beta   90.00
_cell.angle_gamma   90.00
#
_symmetry.space_group_name_H-M   'P 1'
#
loop_
_entity.id
_entity.type
_entity.pdbx_description
1 polymer ?
#
loop_
_entity_poly.entity_id
_entity_poly.type
_entity_poly.pdbx_seq_one_letter_code
_entity_poly.pdbx_strand_id
1 'polypeptide(L)'
;MFLTEVNKRLDELGISWLRFSLQSSKFMKKKSYGLKILVKWDKFIEFVESFSSDPSIQVWEKYQYISSSRLPVLVKMLPRGEEQYEYFKRAQNRVRMLCSQDIEVIENKLSEIRTMLNAMQKKLWRISKKEELPLAMLAYLLEARVVIETIRQIAKEGLFPSCYRELRKFLENFSWAFFGDYLLTKAYKRHGLLYHNYAFIASKGWYEWIRKNNNELILNTTTARKKIDNLHKKLKQTYSSLPGKDKFWSTFMSEITFPSFIFLFGEEVNGETLPMEVPRYPLSEEIVQYALKDFENIGESLGLPNPEAFGEGVVKTVMEVNKTSKSAFIVPPYPANDLVLMLVEKWGDITKLNKKYEEYSTFVHSYIDSWVVLPFSSVMEVKVFKKEIADIKNLVKELCRAYLNIFKAKSQHSSKKKV
;
A
#
# COMPACT_ATOMS: atom_id res chain seq x y z
N MET A 1 14.33 45.40 21.89
CA MET A 1 12.94 45.01 22.20
C MET A 1 12.39 44.03 21.15
N PHE A 2 12.28 44.40 19.87
CA PHE A 2 11.77 43.52 18.81
C PHE A 2 12.50 42.17 18.66
N LEU A 3 13.83 42.16 18.51
CA LEU A 3 14.58 40.89 18.37
C LEU A 3 14.55 40.00 19.61
N THR A 4 14.38 40.60 20.80
CA THR A 4 14.22 39.84 22.05
C THR A 4 12.91 39.07 22.01
N GLU A 5 11.83 39.72 21.58
CA GLU A 5 10.51 39.10 21.41
C GLU A 5 10.54 38.02 20.30
N VAL A 6 11.19 38.29 19.17
CA VAL A 6 11.37 37.29 18.10
C VAL A 6 12.10 36.05 18.61
N ASN A 7 13.23 36.22 19.32
CA ASN A 7 13.97 35.08 19.88
C ASN A 7 13.16 34.31 20.91
N LYS A 8 12.39 35.01 21.76
CA LYS A 8 11.50 34.39 22.74
C LYS A 8 10.45 33.51 22.06
N ARG A 9 9.80 34.01 21.00
CA ARG A 9 8.83 33.24 20.21
C ARG A 9 9.45 32.03 19.51
N LEU A 10 10.68 32.16 19.01
CA LEU A 10 11.40 31.01 18.45
C LEU A 10 11.61 29.93 19.51
N ASP A 11 12.04 30.30 20.73
CA ASP A 11 12.21 29.36 21.83
C ASP A 11 10.87 28.71 22.23
N GLU A 12 9.77 29.47 22.29
CA GLU A 12 8.41 28.96 22.55
C GLU A 12 7.91 27.98 21.47
N LEU A 13 8.34 28.17 20.22
CA LEU A 13 8.08 27.26 19.11
C LEU A 13 9.06 26.08 19.04
N GLY A 14 9.95 25.92 20.03
CA GLY A 14 10.97 24.87 20.07
C GLY A 14 12.19 25.12 19.16
N ILE A 15 12.29 26.29 18.52
CA ILE A 15 13.36 26.69 17.61
C ILE A 15 14.51 27.35 18.40
N SER A 16 15.01 26.68 19.43
CA SER A 16 16.07 27.23 20.30
C SER A 16 17.49 27.21 19.68
N TRP A 17 17.59 26.67 18.46
CA TRP A 17 18.80 26.58 17.66
C TRP A 17 19.06 27.82 16.81
N LEU A 18 18.07 28.70 16.60
CA LEU A 18 18.21 29.94 15.83
C LEU A 18 18.11 31.17 16.74
N ARG A 19 19.02 32.12 16.58
CA ARG A 19 18.97 33.39 17.31
C ARG A 19 19.33 34.56 16.41
N PHE A 20 18.56 35.62 16.50
CA PHE A 20 18.82 36.90 15.84
C PHE A 20 19.46 37.89 16.81
N SER A 21 20.48 38.61 16.35
CA SER A 21 21.16 39.65 17.13
C SER A 21 21.51 40.84 16.23
N LEU A 22 21.66 42.03 16.80
CA LEU A 22 22.19 43.18 16.06
C LEU A 22 23.70 43.16 16.09
N GLN A 23 24.32 43.47 14.96
CA GLN A 23 25.75 43.68 14.84
C GLN A 23 26.02 45.08 14.28
N SER A 24 26.75 45.91 15.01
CA SER A 24 27.17 47.21 14.51
C SER A 24 28.12 47.04 13.32
N SER A 25 27.83 47.68 12.19
CA SER A 25 28.73 47.69 11.04
C SER A 25 29.96 48.54 11.36
N LYS A 26 31.15 47.92 11.41
CA LYS A 26 32.42 48.63 11.59
C LYS A 26 32.89 49.36 10.32
N PHE A 27 32.28 49.09 9.17
CA PHE A 27 32.76 49.52 7.85
C PHE A 27 31.90 50.62 7.19
N MET A 28 30.79 51.05 7.80
CA MET A 28 29.96 52.12 7.27
C MET A 28 30.11 53.41 8.10
N LYS A 29 30.28 54.55 7.42
CA LYS A 29 30.45 55.88 8.04
C LYS A 29 29.22 56.36 8.83
N LYS A 30 28.03 55.80 8.58
CA LYS A 30 26.82 55.95 9.42
C LYS A 30 26.68 54.73 10.32
N LYS A 31 26.32 54.91 11.59
CA LYS A 31 25.98 53.83 12.57
C LYS A 31 24.81 52.98 12.03
N SER A 32 25.10 52.06 11.11
CA SER A 32 24.14 51.09 10.60
C SER A 32 24.28 49.78 11.37
N TYR A 33 23.16 49.26 11.83
CA TYR A 33 23.09 47.95 12.46
C TYR A 33 22.71 46.92 11.40
N GLY A 34 23.50 45.85 11.32
CA GLY A 34 23.17 44.66 10.54
C GLY A 34 22.47 43.62 11.41
N LEU A 35 21.70 42.74 10.76
CA LEU A 35 21.16 41.55 11.39
C LEU A 35 22.20 40.43 11.36
N LYS A 36 22.62 39.96 12.53
CA LYS A 36 23.46 38.78 12.69
C LYS A 36 22.59 37.59 13.06
N ILE A 37 22.65 36.56 12.22
CA ILE A 37 22.00 35.28 12.44
C ILE A 37 23.00 34.36 13.14
N LEU A 38 22.61 33.79 14.27
CA LEU A 38 23.40 32.83 15.05
C LEU A 38 22.68 31.49 15.03
N VAL A 39 23.40 30.45 14.63
CA VAL A 39 22.91 29.06 14.64
C VAL A 39 23.70 28.29 15.69
N LYS A 40 22.99 27.67 16.65
CA LYS A 40 23.56 26.69 17.57
C LYS A 40 23.54 25.34 16.88
N TRP A 41 24.66 24.96 16.26
CA TRP A 41 24.73 23.80 15.39
C TRP A 41 24.34 22.49 16.07
N ASP A 42 24.78 22.24 17.31
CA ASP A 42 24.45 21.01 18.03
C ASP A 42 22.93 20.85 18.21
N LYS A 43 22.26 21.93 18.65
CA LYS A 43 20.80 21.96 18.79
C LYS A 43 20.06 21.86 17.45
N PHE A 44 20.64 22.40 16.38
CA PHE A 44 20.07 22.26 15.05
C PHE A 44 20.13 20.81 14.58
N ILE A 45 21.25 20.11 14.83
CA ILE A 45 21.39 18.70 14.51
C ILE A 45 20.44 17.84 15.34
N GLU A 46 20.30 18.12 16.65
CA GLU A 46 19.29 17.48 17.50
C GLU A 46 17.88 17.64 16.93
N PHE A 47 17.52 18.86 16.52
CA PHE A 47 16.24 19.13 15.86
C PHE A 47 16.07 18.33 14.57
N VAL A 48 17.11 18.27 13.71
CA VAL A 48 17.06 17.51 12.47
C VAL A 48 16.81 16.02 12.76
N GLU A 49 17.50 15.43 13.73
CA GLU A 49 17.31 14.02 14.10
C GLU A 49 15.92 13.77 14.69
N SER A 50 15.46 14.63 15.60
CA SER A 50 14.15 14.49 16.24
C SER A 50 13.03 14.63 15.22
N PHE A 51 13.08 15.67 14.36
CA PHE A 51 12.09 15.91 13.32
C PHE A 51 12.03 14.78 12.30
N SER A 52 13.19 14.31 11.83
CA SER A 52 13.25 13.21 10.87
C SER A 52 12.66 11.91 11.44
N SER A 53 12.87 11.65 12.73
CA SER A 53 12.50 10.39 13.40
C SER A 53 11.13 10.41 14.07
N ASP A 54 10.47 11.57 14.20
CA ASP A 54 9.20 11.73 14.88
C ASP A 54 8.08 10.90 14.18
N PRO A 55 7.47 9.92 14.88
CA PRO A 55 6.40 9.12 14.31
C PRO A 55 5.02 9.82 14.31
N SER A 56 4.88 10.94 15.01
CA SER A 56 3.65 11.75 15.04
C SER A 56 3.48 12.62 13.80
N ILE A 57 4.59 12.96 13.12
CA ILE A 57 4.62 13.77 11.90
C ILE A 57 4.62 12.85 10.68
N GLN A 58 3.67 13.04 9.78
CA GLN A 58 3.56 12.25 8.55
C GLN A 58 4.68 12.60 7.56
N VAL A 59 5.03 11.67 6.67
CA VAL A 59 6.13 11.86 5.72
C VAL A 59 5.87 13.08 4.83
N TRP A 60 4.63 13.28 4.35
CA TRP A 60 4.31 14.43 3.50
C TRP A 60 4.47 15.76 4.25
N GLU A 61 4.14 15.84 5.54
CA GLU A 61 4.35 17.05 6.36
C GLU A 61 5.85 17.37 6.49
N LYS A 62 6.68 16.32 6.64
CA LYS A 62 8.14 16.47 6.63
C LYS A 62 8.65 17.03 5.31
N TYR A 63 8.10 16.55 4.19
CA TYR A 63 8.44 17.04 2.86
C TYR A 63 7.90 18.44 2.57
N GLN A 64 6.74 18.81 3.12
CA GLN A 64 6.20 20.16 3.05
C GLN A 64 7.15 21.16 3.73
N TYR A 65 7.68 20.81 4.91
CA TYR A 65 8.70 21.62 5.60
C TYR A 65 9.99 21.75 4.78
N ILE A 66 10.49 20.62 4.27
CA ILE A 66 11.72 20.58 3.45
C ILE A 66 11.54 21.43 2.18
N SER A 67 10.41 21.29 1.49
CA SER A 67 10.10 22.04 0.27
C SER A 67 9.98 23.54 0.54
N SER A 68 9.27 23.91 1.60
CA SER A 68 9.13 25.31 2.05
C SER A 68 10.48 25.95 2.40
N SER A 69 11.44 25.16 2.87
CA SER A 69 12.82 25.61 3.12
C SER A 69 13.65 25.76 1.83
N ARG A 70 13.39 24.92 0.82
CA ARG A 70 14.15 24.88 -0.45
C ARG A 70 13.67 25.92 -1.46
N LEU A 71 12.37 26.09 -1.59
CA LEU A 71 11.76 26.87 -2.68
C LEU A 71 12.23 28.34 -2.73
N PRO A 72 12.31 29.08 -1.61
CA PRO A 72 12.80 30.46 -1.65
C PRO A 72 14.26 30.58 -2.09
N VAL A 73 15.09 29.59 -1.74
CA VAL A 73 16.49 29.52 -2.20
C VAL A 73 16.52 29.26 -3.69
N LEU A 74 15.73 28.29 -4.16
CA LEU A 74 15.64 27.95 -5.57
C LEU A 74 15.19 29.15 -6.43
N VAL A 75 14.09 29.81 -6.07
CA VAL A 75 13.55 30.96 -6.82
C VAL A 75 14.54 32.11 -6.90
N LYS A 76 15.27 32.39 -5.81
CA LYS A 76 16.31 33.42 -5.79
C LYS A 76 17.55 33.03 -6.60
N MET A 77 17.77 31.73 -6.77
CA MET A 77 18.90 31.21 -7.49
C MET A 77 18.60 31.15 -8.99
N LEU A 78 17.53 30.50 -9.46
CA LEU A 78 17.23 30.26 -10.88
C LEU A 78 17.65 31.37 -11.90
N PRO A 79 17.48 32.68 -11.65
CA PRO A 79 17.88 33.72 -12.59
C PRO A 79 19.40 33.91 -12.83
N ARG A 80 20.33 33.26 -12.10
CA ARG A 80 21.78 33.59 -12.18
C ARG A 80 22.66 32.60 -12.98
N GLY A 81 22.09 31.69 -13.75
CA GLY A 81 22.81 30.94 -14.81
C GLY A 81 23.88 29.93 -14.33
N GLU A 82 24.93 29.72 -15.14
CA GLU A 82 25.90 28.61 -15.00
C GLU A 82 26.74 28.60 -13.71
N GLU A 83 27.10 29.76 -13.15
CA GLU A 83 27.88 29.84 -11.88
C GLU A 83 27.17 29.14 -10.70
N GLN A 84 25.86 28.95 -10.81
CA GLN A 84 25.03 28.31 -9.80
C GLN A 84 25.08 26.81 -9.84
N TYR A 85 25.32 26.22 -11.01
CA TYR A 85 25.46 24.78 -11.13
C TYR A 85 26.59 24.28 -10.22
N GLU A 86 27.73 24.97 -10.23
CA GLU A 86 28.87 24.66 -9.37
C GLU A 86 28.57 24.91 -7.87
N TYR A 87 27.77 25.95 -7.55
CA TYR A 87 27.32 26.14 -6.17
C TYR A 87 26.46 24.97 -5.68
N PHE A 88 25.45 24.56 -6.47
CA PHE A 88 24.58 23.44 -6.13
C PHE A 88 25.39 22.15 -6.01
N LYS A 89 26.29 21.87 -6.95
CA LYS A 89 27.16 20.70 -6.91
C LYS A 89 28.02 20.65 -5.65
N ARG A 90 28.57 21.79 -5.21
CA ARG A 90 29.30 21.88 -3.93
C ARG A 90 28.40 21.59 -2.73
N ALA A 91 27.19 22.17 -2.69
CA ALA A 91 26.24 21.92 -1.62
C ALA A 91 25.81 20.44 -1.57
N GLN A 92 25.52 19.84 -2.72
CA GLN A 92 25.16 18.43 -2.87
C GLN A 92 26.27 17.51 -2.38
N ASN A 93 27.51 17.77 -2.81
CA ASN A 93 28.66 17.00 -2.35
C ASN A 93 28.84 17.13 -0.84
N ARG A 94 28.60 18.31 -0.26
CA ARG A 94 28.67 18.50 1.20
C ARG A 94 27.62 17.69 1.93
N VAL A 95 26.36 17.71 1.47
CA VAL A 95 25.28 16.91 2.05
C VAL A 95 25.60 15.41 1.91
N ARG A 96 26.06 14.97 0.75
CA ARG A 96 26.45 13.56 0.52
C ARG A 96 27.56 13.11 1.47
N MET A 97 28.58 13.94 1.70
CA MET A 97 29.65 13.64 2.66
C MET A 97 29.12 13.56 4.10
N LEU A 98 28.29 14.53 4.50
CA LEU A 98 27.71 14.57 5.85
C LEU A 98 26.78 13.39 6.13
N CYS A 99 26.08 12.89 5.11
CA CYS A 99 25.13 11.80 5.23
C CYS A 99 25.68 10.44 4.76
N SER A 100 27.00 10.29 4.59
CA SER A 100 27.59 9.07 4.02
C SER A 100 27.20 7.80 4.79
N GLN A 101 27.26 7.86 6.12
CA GLN A 101 26.81 6.76 7.00
C GLN A 101 25.30 6.49 6.89
N ASP A 102 24.48 7.54 6.78
CA ASP A 102 23.03 7.40 6.62
C ASP A 102 22.68 6.72 5.28
N ILE A 103 23.40 7.07 4.21
CA ILE A 103 23.28 6.45 2.88
C ILE A 103 23.67 4.98 2.93
N GLU A 104 24.77 4.64 3.63
CA GLU A 104 25.19 3.25 3.81
C GLU A 104 24.12 2.43 4.56
N VAL A 105 23.50 3.01 5.60
CA VAL A 105 22.38 2.38 6.30
C VAL A 105 21.20 2.14 5.36
N ILE A 106 20.85 3.12 4.52
CA ILE A 106 19.79 2.97 3.50
C ILE A 106 20.12 1.81 2.55
N GLU A 107 21.34 1.76 2.01
CA GLU A 107 21.78 0.68 1.11
C GLU A 107 21.71 -0.69 1.76
N ASN A 108 22.18 -0.80 3.00
CA ASN A 108 22.14 -2.05 3.76
C ASN A 108 20.69 -2.53 3.96
N LYS A 109 19.76 -1.61 4.28
CA LYS A 109 18.34 -1.95 4.46
C LYS A 109 17.68 -2.40 3.15
N LEU A 110 18.01 -1.77 2.02
CA LEU A 110 17.54 -2.21 0.69
C LEU A 110 18.10 -3.59 0.32
N SER A 111 19.35 -3.87 0.65
CA SER A 111 19.98 -5.18 0.45
C SER A 111 19.31 -6.27 1.30
N GLU A 112 18.97 -5.96 2.56
CA GLU A 112 18.20 -6.84 3.44
C GLU A 112 16.82 -7.16 2.83
N ILE A 113 16.10 -6.14 2.33
CA ILE A 113 14.81 -6.33 1.63
C ILE A 113 14.97 -7.28 0.43
N ARG A 114 15.93 -7.01 -0.44
CA ARG A 114 16.21 -7.87 -1.61
C ARG A 114 16.50 -9.32 -1.20
N THR A 115 17.25 -9.51 -0.11
CA THR A 115 17.56 -10.84 0.43
C THR A 115 16.30 -11.56 0.93
N MET A 116 15.40 -10.84 1.63
CA MET A 116 14.11 -11.40 2.07
C MET A 116 13.24 -11.83 0.88
N LEU A 117 13.14 -11.00 -0.16
CA LEU A 117 12.39 -11.31 -1.38
C LEU A 117 12.96 -12.55 -2.11
N ASN A 118 14.29 -12.66 -2.21
CA ASN A 118 14.95 -13.84 -2.78
C ASN A 118 14.66 -15.12 -1.98
N ALA A 119 14.70 -15.03 -0.65
CA ALA A 119 14.41 -16.16 0.23
C ALA A 119 12.94 -16.59 0.12
N MET A 120 12.02 -15.63 0.04
CA MET A 120 10.60 -15.87 -0.21
C MET A 120 10.40 -16.55 -1.57
N GLN A 121 10.98 -16.01 -2.65
CA GLN A 121 10.89 -16.57 -4.00
C GLN A 121 11.33 -18.04 -4.04
N LYS A 122 12.49 -18.37 -3.43
CA LYS A 122 12.98 -19.76 -3.35
C LYS A 122 12.02 -20.69 -2.60
N LYS A 123 11.35 -20.22 -1.54
CA LYS A 123 10.34 -20.99 -0.81
C LYS A 123 9.09 -21.21 -1.67
N LEU A 124 8.62 -20.15 -2.35
CA LEU A 124 7.43 -20.23 -3.18
C LEU A 124 7.62 -21.14 -4.39
N TRP A 125 8.82 -21.17 -5.00
CA TRP A 125 9.11 -22.11 -6.09
C TRP A 125 8.92 -23.57 -5.65
N ARG A 126 9.33 -23.91 -4.42
CA ARG A 126 9.15 -25.25 -3.87
C ARG A 126 7.68 -25.57 -3.59
N ILE A 127 6.92 -24.59 -3.08
CA ILE A 127 5.50 -24.73 -2.79
C ILE A 127 4.71 -24.89 -4.10
N SER A 128 4.89 -23.96 -5.05
CA SER A 128 4.22 -23.98 -6.36
C SER A 128 4.50 -25.28 -7.12
N LYS A 129 5.74 -25.78 -7.11
CA LYS A 129 6.07 -27.08 -7.73
C LYS A 129 5.42 -28.27 -7.02
N LYS A 130 5.31 -28.23 -5.69
CA LYS A 130 4.75 -29.34 -4.90
C LYS A 130 3.23 -29.39 -4.98
N GLU A 131 2.59 -28.23 -5.00
CA GLU A 131 1.12 -28.09 -4.96
C GLU A 131 0.52 -27.83 -6.34
N GLU A 132 1.34 -27.73 -7.39
CA GLU A 132 0.93 -27.38 -8.77
C GLU A 132 0.09 -26.10 -8.85
N LEU A 133 0.36 -25.15 -7.94
CA LEU A 133 -0.35 -23.89 -7.82
C LEU A 133 0.34 -22.76 -8.59
N PRO A 134 -0.34 -22.08 -9.54
CA PRO A 134 0.19 -20.91 -10.23
C PRO A 134 0.07 -19.67 -9.32
N LEU A 135 1.17 -19.30 -8.66
CA LEU A 135 1.20 -18.16 -7.72
C LEU A 135 1.57 -16.85 -8.43
N ALA A 136 0.70 -15.85 -8.39
CA ALA A 136 0.98 -14.51 -8.93
C ALA A 136 2.14 -13.83 -8.21
N MET A 137 2.31 -14.11 -6.91
CA MET A 137 3.45 -13.62 -6.15
C MET A 137 4.79 -14.08 -6.73
N LEU A 138 4.89 -15.26 -7.36
CA LEU A 138 6.15 -15.69 -7.98
C LEU A 138 6.55 -14.80 -9.15
N ALA A 139 5.58 -14.44 -10.00
CA ALA A 139 5.80 -13.53 -11.12
C ALA A 139 6.14 -12.13 -10.60
N TYR A 140 5.37 -11.63 -9.64
CA TYR A 140 5.60 -10.31 -9.06
C TYR A 140 6.95 -10.19 -8.36
N LEU A 141 7.44 -11.22 -7.65
CA LEU A 141 8.75 -11.18 -6.98
C LEU A 141 9.92 -10.95 -7.96
N LEU A 142 9.77 -11.23 -9.26
CA LEU A 142 10.75 -10.85 -10.29
C LEU A 142 10.79 -9.33 -10.48
N GLU A 143 9.62 -8.69 -10.65
CA GLU A 143 9.50 -7.24 -10.75
C GLU A 143 9.91 -6.55 -9.44
N ALA A 144 9.46 -7.06 -8.30
CA ALA A 144 9.75 -6.52 -6.97
C ALA A 144 11.26 -6.34 -6.74
N ARG A 145 12.08 -7.31 -7.20
CA ARG A 145 13.54 -7.21 -7.11
C ARG A 145 14.11 -6.06 -7.95
N VAL A 146 13.57 -5.86 -9.15
CA VAL A 146 13.96 -4.75 -10.03
C VAL A 146 13.56 -3.43 -9.38
N VAL A 147 12.35 -3.31 -8.83
CA VAL A 147 11.87 -2.11 -8.13
C VAL A 147 12.79 -1.75 -6.96
N ILE A 148 13.19 -2.72 -6.13
CA ILE A 148 14.12 -2.47 -5.01
C ILE A 148 15.51 -2.01 -5.50
N GLU A 149 16.01 -2.56 -6.61
CA GLU A 149 17.27 -2.10 -7.19
C GLU A 149 17.13 -0.68 -7.78
N THR A 150 16.01 -0.38 -8.43
CA THR A 150 15.68 0.96 -8.93
C THR A 150 15.66 1.97 -7.77
N ILE A 151 14.98 1.65 -6.66
CA ILE A 151 14.99 2.49 -5.45
C ILE A 151 16.41 2.71 -4.95
N ARG A 152 17.25 1.68 -4.94
CA ARG A 152 18.65 1.80 -4.53
C ARG A 152 19.44 2.78 -5.41
N GLN A 153 19.31 2.70 -6.73
CA GLN A 153 20.01 3.61 -7.64
C GLN A 153 19.49 5.05 -7.50
N ILE A 154 18.17 5.21 -7.41
CA ILE A 154 17.52 6.52 -7.21
C ILE A 154 17.95 7.16 -5.87
N ALA A 155 18.02 6.37 -4.79
CA ALA A 155 18.46 6.83 -3.48
C ALA A 155 19.94 7.25 -3.47
N LYS A 156 20.81 6.55 -4.21
CA LYS A 156 22.23 6.92 -4.39
C LYS A 156 22.40 8.27 -5.06
N GLU A 157 21.47 8.64 -5.93
CA GLU A 157 21.43 9.96 -6.57
C GLU A 157 20.72 11.01 -5.72
N GLY A 158 20.16 10.65 -4.56
CA GLY A 158 19.48 11.57 -3.64
C GLY A 158 18.09 11.98 -4.12
N LEU A 159 17.47 11.17 -4.98
CA LEU A 159 16.15 11.42 -5.59
C LEU A 159 15.03 10.81 -4.72
N PHE A 160 14.98 11.14 -3.44
CA PHE A 160 14.12 10.45 -2.46
C PHE A 160 12.61 10.51 -2.73
N PRO A 161 12.00 11.60 -3.23
CA PRO A 161 10.60 11.60 -3.64
C PRO A 161 10.26 10.50 -4.66
N SER A 162 11.19 10.22 -5.59
CA SER A 162 11.04 9.12 -6.54
C SER A 162 11.07 7.75 -5.87
N CYS A 163 11.82 7.60 -4.77
CA CYS A 163 11.84 6.35 -4.01
C CYS A 163 10.46 6.03 -3.42
N TYR A 164 9.72 7.02 -2.89
CA TYR A 164 8.37 6.78 -2.35
C TYR A 164 7.36 6.38 -3.42
N ARG A 165 7.47 6.91 -4.63
CA ARG A 165 6.63 6.48 -5.77
C ARG A 165 6.82 5.00 -6.07
N GLU A 166 8.07 4.56 -6.15
CA GLU A 166 8.41 3.15 -6.40
C GLU A 166 8.01 2.26 -5.21
N LEU A 167 8.18 2.73 -3.96
CA LEU A 167 7.74 2.02 -2.77
C LEU A 167 6.22 1.86 -2.73
N ARG A 168 5.45 2.88 -3.11
CA ARG A 168 3.99 2.79 -3.21
C ARG A 168 3.57 1.74 -4.22
N LYS A 169 4.16 1.76 -5.42
CA LYS A 169 3.91 0.75 -6.46
C LYS A 169 4.29 -0.66 -5.98
N PHE A 170 5.38 -0.78 -5.24
CA PHE A 170 5.79 -2.04 -4.62
C PHE A 170 4.70 -2.56 -3.66
N LEU A 171 4.22 -1.74 -2.73
CA LEU A 171 3.18 -2.15 -1.76
C LEU A 171 1.87 -2.53 -2.47
N GLU A 172 1.48 -1.77 -3.48
CA GLU A 172 0.30 -2.02 -4.31
C GLU A 172 0.39 -3.39 -4.98
N ASN A 173 1.42 -3.62 -5.80
CA ASN A 173 1.55 -4.87 -6.57
C ASN A 173 1.75 -6.09 -5.66
N PHE A 174 2.47 -5.95 -4.55
CA PHE A 174 2.60 -7.03 -3.55
C PHE A 174 1.23 -7.41 -3.00
N SER A 175 0.40 -6.41 -2.66
CA SER A 175 -0.92 -6.63 -2.07
C SER A 175 -1.89 -7.25 -3.06
N TRP A 176 -1.84 -6.85 -4.34
CA TRP A 176 -2.62 -7.47 -5.40
C TRP A 176 -2.26 -8.95 -5.60
N ALA A 177 -0.97 -9.27 -5.68
CA ALA A 177 -0.52 -10.65 -5.79
C ALA A 177 -0.91 -11.48 -4.57
N PHE A 178 -0.77 -10.93 -3.35
CA PHE A 178 -1.22 -11.56 -2.11
C PHE A 178 -2.72 -11.83 -2.15
N PHE A 179 -3.53 -10.82 -2.45
CA PHE A 179 -4.98 -10.90 -2.44
C PHE A 179 -5.50 -11.99 -3.38
N GLY A 180 -5.02 -12.00 -4.63
CA GLY A 180 -5.42 -13.00 -5.60
C GLY A 180 -4.98 -14.41 -5.19
N ASP A 181 -3.72 -14.58 -4.77
CA ASP A 181 -3.20 -15.89 -4.36
C ASP A 181 -3.92 -16.41 -3.10
N TYR A 182 -4.31 -15.53 -2.17
CA TYR A 182 -5.05 -15.90 -0.97
C TYR A 182 -6.42 -16.50 -1.31
N LEU A 183 -7.21 -15.80 -2.14
CA LEU A 183 -8.53 -16.28 -2.56
C LEU A 183 -8.44 -17.61 -3.33
N LEU A 184 -7.47 -17.72 -4.24
CA LEU A 184 -7.27 -18.93 -5.04
C LEU A 184 -6.77 -20.10 -4.21
N THR A 185 -5.78 -19.89 -3.34
CA THR A 185 -5.23 -20.97 -2.51
C THR A 185 -6.31 -21.54 -1.59
N LYS A 186 -7.20 -20.69 -1.07
CA LYS A 186 -8.37 -21.16 -0.30
C LYS A 186 -9.36 -21.95 -1.16
N ALA A 187 -9.69 -21.45 -2.35
CA ALA A 187 -10.57 -22.15 -3.28
C ALA A 187 -10.00 -23.52 -3.67
N TYR A 188 -8.71 -23.59 -4.01
CA TYR A 188 -8.02 -24.84 -4.34
C TYR A 188 -8.01 -25.82 -3.17
N LYS A 189 -7.67 -25.35 -1.95
CA LYS A 189 -7.67 -26.22 -0.75
C LYS A 189 -9.05 -26.79 -0.41
N ARG A 190 -10.13 -26.08 -0.74
CA ARG A 190 -11.52 -26.52 -0.48
C ARG A 190 -12.10 -27.37 -1.60
N HIS A 191 -11.89 -26.94 -2.84
CA HIS A 191 -12.64 -27.44 -3.99
C HIS A 191 -11.75 -28.15 -5.02
N GLY A 192 -10.42 -28.05 -4.92
CA GLY A 192 -9.48 -28.61 -5.90
C GLY A 192 -9.43 -27.86 -7.24
N LEU A 193 -9.96 -26.63 -7.29
CA LEU A 193 -10.10 -25.86 -8.52
C LEU A 193 -8.95 -24.87 -8.73
N LEU A 194 -8.59 -24.72 -10.00
CA LEU A 194 -7.65 -23.71 -10.48
C LEU A 194 -8.42 -22.65 -11.26
N TYR A 195 -8.58 -21.46 -10.69
CA TYR A 195 -9.03 -20.28 -11.42
C TYR A 195 -7.85 -19.36 -11.73
N HIS A 196 -8.07 -18.43 -12.65
CA HIS A 196 -7.13 -17.36 -12.94
C HIS A 196 -7.00 -16.39 -11.74
N ASN A 197 -5.77 -15.99 -11.43
CA ASN A 197 -5.49 -15.06 -10.34
C ASN A 197 -5.93 -13.64 -10.70
N TYR A 198 -6.54 -12.91 -9.76
CA TYR A 198 -6.92 -11.49 -9.91
C TYR A 198 -5.76 -10.63 -10.44
N ALA A 199 -4.55 -10.83 -9.94
CA ALA A 199 -3.37 -10.09 -10.38
C ALA A 199 -2.96 -10.38 -11.83
N PHE A 200 -3.37 -11.52 -12.40
CA PHE A 200 -3.10 -11.87 -13.79
C PHE A 200 -4.21 -11.44 -14.76
N ILE A 201 -5.44 -11.27 -14.28
CA ILE A 201 -6.57 -10.78 -15.09
C ILE A 201 -6.75 -9.27 -15.00
N ALA A 202 -6.16 -8.61 -13.99
CA ALA A 202 -6.17 -7.16 -13.85
C ALA A 202 -5.58 -6.49 -15.09
N SER A 203 -6.43 -5.79 -15.84
CA SER A 203 -6.03 -5.13 -17.09
C SER A 203 -6.65 -3.73 -17.18
N LYS A 204 -5.97 -2.86 -17.94
CA LYS A 204 -6.51 -1.52 -18.26
C LYS A 204 -7.83 -1.62 -19.01
N GLY A 205 -7.95 -2.57 -19.95
CA GLY A 205 -9.17 -2.78 -20.73
C GLY A 205 -10.37 -3.14 -19.86
N TRP A 206 -10.18 -4.05 -18.90
CA TRP A 206 -11.20 -4.41 -17.93
C TRP A 206 -11.61 -3.23 -17.04
N TYR A 207 -10.63 -2.48 -16.51
CA TYR A 207 -10.90 -1.29 -15.70
C TYR A 207 -11.70 -0.22 -16.46
N GLU A 208 -11.30 0.08 -17.71
CA GLU A 208 -12.00 1.05 -18.54
C GLU A 208 -13.41 0.59 -18.93
N TRP A 209 -13.59 -0.72 -19.18
CA TRP A 209 -14.90 -1.28 -19.46
C TRP A 209 -15.83 -1.13 -18.25
N ILE A 210 -15.38 -1.48 -17.05
CA ILE A 210 -16.15 -1.28 -15.81
C ILE A 210 -16.51 0.20 -15.63
N ARG A 211 -15.53 1.10 -15.76
CA ARG A 211 -15.76 2.54 -15.57
C ARG A 211 -16.81 3.12 -16.52
N LYS A 212 -16.90 2.58 -17.75
CA LYS A 212 -17.86 3.02 -18.76
C LYS A 212 -19.25 2.41 -18.59
N ASN A 213 -19.34 1.14 -18.19
CA ASN A 213 -20.60 0.38 -18.21
C ASN A 213 -21.25 0.27 -16.83
N ASN A 214 -20.46 0.10 -15.77
CA ASN A 214 -20.98 -0.02 -14.41
C ASN A 214 -19.91 0.35 -13.37
N ASN A 215 -19.88 1.61 -12.94
CA ASN A 215 -18.91 2.07 -11.95
C ASN A 215 -19.10 1.41 -10.56
N GLU A 216 -20.25 0.77 -10.29
CA GLU A 216 -20.48 0.03 -9.04
C GLU A 216 -19.69 -1.29 -8.96
N LEU A 217 -19.16 -1.77 -10.09
CA LEU A 217 -18.23 -2.90 -10.14
C LEU A 217 -16.81 -2.53 -9.71
N ILE A 218 -16.48 -1.23 -9.56
CA ILE A 218 -15.28 -0.81 -8.85
C ILE A 218 -15.54 -0.96 -7.35
N LEU A 219 -15.04 -2.07 -6.79
CA LEU A 219 -15.36 -2.47 -5.44
C LEU A 219 -14.33 -1.91 -4.44
N ASN A 220 -14.72 -0.86 -3.72
CA ASN A 220 -13.95 -0.29 -2.62
C ASN A 220 -14.47 -0.80 -1.26
N THR A 221 -13.78 -0.42 -0.18
CA THR A 221 -14.12 -0.86 1.17
C THR A 221 -15.55 -0.49 1.57
N THR A 222 -15.98 0.73 1.24
CA THR A 222 -17.31 1.24 1.57
C THR A 222 -18.41 0.49 0.82
N THR A 223 -18.23 0.27 -0.48
CA THR A 223 -19.23 -0.43 -1.31
C THR A 223 -19.29 -1.91 -0.97
N ALA A 224 -18.15 -2.57 -0.74
CA ALA A 224 -18.10 -3.95 -0.25
C ALA A 224 -18.83 -4.08 1.09
N ARG A 225 -18.54 -3.19 2.05
CA ARG A 225 -19.17 -3.22 3.38
C ARG A 225 -20.68 -3.02 3.28
N LYS A 226 -21.14 -2.07 2.47
CA LYS A 226 -22.57 -1.81 2.24
C LYS A 226 -23.28 -3.04 1.65
N LYS A 227 -22.67 -3.73 0.67
CA LYS A 227 -23.23 -4.96 0.07
C LYS A 227 -23.38 -6.07 1.13
N ILE A 228 -22.36 -6.31 1.96
CA ILE A 228 -22.42 -7.32 3.03
C ILE A 228 -23.42 -6.93 4.13
N ASP A 229 -23.48 -5.67 4.53
CA ASP A 229 -24.44 -5.16 5.52
C ASP A 229 -25.89 -5.34 5.05
N ASN A 230 -26.14 -5.13 3.76
CA ASN A 230 -27.45 -5.36 3.14
C ASN A 230 -27.80 -6.86 3.12
N LEU A 231 -26.84 -7.71 2.76
CA LEU A 231 -27.00 -9.17 2.82
C LEU A 231 -27.32 -9.62 4.25
N HIS A 232 -26.57 -9.14 5.24
CA HIS A 232 -26.80 -9.40 6.67
C HIS A 232 -28.21 -9.00 7.09
N LYS A 233 -28.68 -7.80 6.73
CA LYS A 233 -30.02 -7.31 7.06
C LYS A 233 -31.11 -8.24 6.53
N LYS A 234 -30.98 -8.72 5.29
CA LYS A 234 -31.95 -9.65 4.68
C LYS A 234 -31.91 -11.02 5.35
N LEU A 235 -30.72 -11.60 5.49
CA LEU A 235 -30.55 -12.93 6.10
C LEU A 235 -30.99 -12.96 7.56
N LYS A 236 -30.85 -11.86 8.31
CA LYS A 236 -31.29 -11.77 9.72
C LYS A 236 -32.80 -11.91 9.90
N GLN A 237 -33.60 -11.70 8.85
CA GLN A 237 -35.04 -11.96 8.88
C GLN A 237 -35.33 -13.47 8.96
N THR A 238 -34.45 -14.30 8.40
CA THR A 238 -34.56 -15.77 8.40
C THR A 238 -33.73 -16.41 9.51
N TYR A 239 -32.54 -15.86 9.77
CA TYR A 239 -31.55 -16.37 10.70
C TYR A 239 -31.36 -15.40 11.88
N SER A 240 -32.27 -15.46 12.85
CA SER A 240 -32.28 -14.55 14.01
C SER A 240 -31.02 -14.64 14.88
N SER A 241 -30.33 -15.79 14.86
CA SER A 241 -29.07 -16.05 15.58
C SER A 241 -27.83 -15.44 14.92
N LEU A 242 -27.97 -14.74 13.78
CA LEU A 242 -26.82 -14.10 13.13
C LEU A 242 -26.14 -13.09 14.06
N PRO A 243 -24.79 -13.07 14.09
CA PRO A 243 -24.07 -12.14 14.93
C PRO A 243 -24.24 -10.68 14.46
N GLY A 244 -23.73 -9.74 15.24
CA GLY A 244 -23.65 -8.34 14.83
C GLY A 244 -22.89 -8.14 13.51
N LYS A 245 -23.18 -7.03 12.82
CA LYS A 245 -22.65 -6.72 11.48
C LYS A 245 -21.13 -6.81 11.37
N ASP A 246 -20.39 -6.37 12.39
CA ASP A 246 -18.92 -6.40 12.38
C ASP A 246 -18.35 -7.81 12.46
N LYS A 247 -18.91 -8.65 13.34
CA LYS A 247 -18.50 -10.07 13.41
C LYS A 247 -18.92 -10.80 12.14
N PHE A 248 -20.12 -10.53 11.61
CA PHE A 248 -20.56 -11.09 10.33
C PHE A 248 -19.60 -10.70 9.20
N TRP A 249 -19.35 -9.41 8.98
CA TRP A 249 -18.36 -8.92 8.00
C TRP A 249 -17.00 -9.58 8.19
N SER A 250 -16.54 -9.69 9.44
CA SER A 250 -15.23 -10.24 9.72
C SER A 250 -15.09 -11.71 9.36
N THR A 251 -16.04 -12.53 9.79
CA THR A 251 -16.08 -13.95 9.43
C THR A 251 -16.33 -14.15 7.94
N PHE A 252 -17.23 -13.37 7.35
CA PHE A 252 -17.56 -13.48 5.93
C PHE A 252 -16.33 -13.20 5.05
N MET A 253 -15.63 -12.10 5.30
CA MET A 253 -14.44 -11.74 4.52
C MET A 253 -13.21 -12.60 4.85
N SER A 254 -13.11 -13.19 6.05
CA SER A 254 -12.03 -14.15 6.34
C SER A 254 -12.25 -15.46 5.62
N GLU A 255 -13.51 -15.86 5.45
CA GLU A 255 -13.88 -17.17 4.92
C GLU A 255 -14.13 -17.21 3.41
N ILE A 256 -14.35 -16.07 2.77
CA ILE A 256 -14.58 -16.00 1.32
C ILE A 256 -13.41 -16.60 0.51
N THR A 257 -13.74 -17.15 -0.66
CA THR A 257 -12.77 -17.60 -1.67
C THR A 257 -13.10 -16.99 -3.02
N PHE A 258 -12.38 -17.37 -4.08
CA PHE A 258 -12.55 -16.77 -5.39
C PHE A 258 -14.00 -16.88 -5.95
N PRO A 259 -14.64 -18.08 -6.01
CA PRO A 259 -16.03 -18.19 -6.46
C PRO A 259 -17.03 -17.37 -5.66
N SER A 260 -17.01 -17.46 -4.32
CA SER A 260 -17.94 -16.70 -3.48
C SER A 260 -17.72 -15.18 -3.56
N PHE A 261 -16.48 -14.73 -3.74
CA PHE A 261 -16.17 -13.31 -3.94
C PHE A 261 -16.74 -12.81 -5.26
N ILE A 262 -16.54 -13.55 -6.36
CA ILE A 262 -17.11 -13.20 -7.67
C ILE A 262 -18.63 -13.22 -7.62
N PHE A 263 -19.21 -14.30 -7.10
CA PHE A 263 -20.66 -14.45 -7.01
C PHE A 263 -21.34 -13.30 -6.29
N LEU A 264 -20.74 -12.85 -5.18
CA LEU A 264 -21.33 -11.83 -4.32
C LEU A 264 -21.17 -10.40 -4.84
N PHE A 265 -20.04 -10.12 -5.48
CA PHE A 265 -19.66 -8.76 -5.83
C PHE A 265 -19.66 -8.47 -7.33
N GLY A 266 -19.65 -9.51 -8.16
CA GLY A 266 -19.65 -9.43 -9.61
C GLY A 266 -21.01 -9.07 -10.20
N GLU A 267 -21.05 -9.01 -11.53
CA GLU A 267 -22.23 -8.68 -12.32
C GLU A 267 -22.53 -9.79 -13.30
N GLU A 268 -23.77 -10.23 -13.30
CA GLU A 268 -24.31 -11.22 -14.22
C GLU A 268 -24.47 -10.61 -15.62
N VAL A 269 -24.04 -11.33 -16.65
CA VAL A 269 -24.05 -10.85 -18.03
C VAL A 269 -24.52 -11.94 -19.00
N ASN A 270 -25.16 -11.49 -20.08
CA ASN A 270 -25.52 -12.35 -21.20
C ASN A 270 -24.37 -12.38 -22.22
N GLY A 271 -23.97 -13.57 -22.67
CA GLY A 271 -22.62 -13.86 -23.16
C GLY A 271 -22.16 -13.26 -24.49
N GLU A 272 -23.00 -12.50 -25.22
CA GLU A 272 -22.75 -12.32 -26.66
C GLU A 272 -21.86 -11.13 -27.06
N THR A 273 -21.48 -10.19 -26.17
CA THR A 273 -20.73 -8.99 -26.60
C THR A 273 -19.71 -8.41 -25.60
N LEU A 274 -19.06 -9.23 -24.77
CA LEU A 274 -17.97 -8.73 -23.92
C LEU A 274 -16.63 -8.63 -24.67
N PRO A 275 -15.86 -7.53 -24.50
CA PRO A 275 -14.49 -7.43 -24.98
C PRO A 275 -13.61 -8.57 -24.43
N MET A 276 -12.59 -8.98 -25.20
CA MET A 276 -11.70 -10.10 -24.85
C MET A 276 -10.94 -9.83 -23.54
N GLU A 277 -10.66 -8.57 -23.23
CA GLU A 277 -9.92 -8.14 -22.04
C GLU A 277 -10.75 -8.21 -20.75
N VAL A 278 -12.07 -8.43 -20.85
CA VAL A 278 -12.97 -8.52 -19.71
C VAL A 278 -13.07 -9.98 -19.25
N PRO A 279 -12.62 -10.31 -18.03
CA PRO A 279 -12.75 -11.66 -17.50
C PRO A 279 -14.23 -12.04 -17.34
N ARG A 280 -14.56 -13.28 -17.69
CA ARG A 280 -15.91 -13.85 -17.55
C ARG A 280 -15.84 -15.32 -17.17
N TYR A 281 -16.75 -15.75 -16.32
CA TYR A 281 -16.83 -17.12 -15.83
C TYR A 281 -18.25 -17.66 -16.02
N PRO A 282 -18.42 -18.92 -16.46
CA PRO A 282 -19.73 -19.58 -16.46
C PRO A 282 -20.37 -19.55 -15.07
N LEU A 283 -21.54 -18.91 -14.95
CA LEU A 283 -22.15 -18.65 -13.65
C LEU A 283 -22.56 -19.95 -12.95
N SER A 284 -23.39 -20.76 -13.60
CA SER A 284 -23.96 -21.98 -13.00
C SER A 284 -22.93 -23.10 -12.84
N GLU A 285 -22.05 -23.29 -13.83
CA GLU A 285 -21.11 -24.41 -13.88
C GLU A 285 -19.86 -24.17 -13.02
N GLU A 286 -19.33 -22.95 -13.03
CA GLU A 286 -18.04 -22.65 -12.40
C GLU A 286 -18.14 -21.82 -11.13
N ILE A 287 -19.25 -21.12 -10.86
CA ILE A 287 -19.30 -20.15 -9.75
C ILE A 287 -20.30 -20.56 -8.68
N VAL A 288 -21.58 -20.78 -9.04
CA VAL A 288 -22.67 -20.97 -8.06
C VAL A 288 -22.44 -22.17 -7.15
N GLN A 289 -22.04 -23.33 -7.70
CA GLN A 289 -21.86 -24.55 -6.90
C GLN A 289 -20.77 -24.42 -5.84
N TYR A 290 -19.69 -23.69 -6.14
CA TYR A 290 -18.57 -23.49 -5.22
C TYR A 290 -18.80 -22.32 -4.28
N ALA A 291 -19.50 -21.28 -4.75
CA ALA A 291 -19.98 -20.20 -3.89
C ALA A 291 -20.94 -20.73 -2.81
N LEU A 292 -21.85 -21.64 -3.17
CA LEU A 292 -22.74 -22.31 -2.22
C LEU A 292 -21.94 -22.97 -1.10
N LYS A 293 -21.00 -23.86 -1.44
CA LYS A 293 -20.12 -24.53 -0.46
C LYS A 293 -19.30 -23.55 0.37
N ASP A 294 -18.84 -22.45 -0.21
CA ASP A 294 -18.14 -21.41 0.54
C ASP A 294 -19.06 -20.73 1.57
N PHE A 295 -20.32 -20.47 1.22
CA PHE A 295 -21.29 -19.90 2.13
C PHE A 295 -21.72 -20.87 3.23
N GLU A 296 -21.78 -22.17 2.94
CA GLU A 296 -21.95 -23.22 3.96
C GLU A 296 -20.81 -23.15 4.99
N ASN A 297 -19.56 -23.13 4.53
CA ASN A 297 -18.38 -22.97 5.40
C ASN A 297 -18.41 -21.65 6.21
N ILE A 298 -18.93 -20.57 5.63
CA ILE A 298 -19.16 -19.31 6.36
C ILE A 298 -20.22 -19.52 7.45
N GLY A 299 -21.31 -20.22 7.16
CA GLY A 299 -22.34 -20.58 8.14
C GLY A 299 -21.79 -21.39 9.31
N GLU A 300 -20.93 -22.37 9.03
CA GLU A 300 -20.19 -23.14 10.04
C GLU A 300 -19.32 -22.23 10.90
N SER A 301 -18.54 -21.35 10.27
CA SER A 301 -17.64 -20.42 10.95
C SER A 301 -18.38 -19.37 11.79
N LEU A 302 -19.63 -19.09 11.45
CA LEU A 302 -20.55 -18.25 12.23
C LEU A 302 -21.19 -19.00 13.41
N GLY A 303 -21.05 -20.34 13.46
CA GLY A 303 -21.65 -21.20 14.49
C GLY A 303 -23.16 -21.41 14.29
N LEU A 304 -23.64 -21.40 13.05
CA LEU A 304 -25.05 -21.63 12.74
C LEU A 304 -25.40 -23.12 12.78
N PRO A 305 -26.60 -23.49 13.26
CA PRO A 305 -27.00 -24.90 13.43
C PRO A 305 -27.25 -25.64 12.12
N ASN A 306 -27.61 -24.91 11.04
CA ASN A 306 -27.80 -25.48 9.71
C ASN A 306 -27.03 -24.65 8.66
N PRO A 307 -25.73 -24.95 8.46
CA PRO A 307 -24.89 -24.24 7.50
C PRO A 307 -25.33 -24.42 6.04
N GLU A 308 -25.86 -25.58 5.67
CA GLU A 308 -26.39 -25.89 4.33
C GLU A 308 -27.53 -24.94 3.96
N ALA A 309 -28.56 -24.86 4.82
CA ALA A 309 -29.67 -23.93 4.62
C ALA A 309 -29.19 -22.47 4.58
N PHE A 310 -28.20 -22.11 5.40
CA PHE A 310 -27.61 -20.77 5.36
C PHE A 310 -26.96 -20.48 4.00
N GLY A 311 -26.17 -21.42 3.46
CA GLY A 311 -25.55 -21.30 2.14
C GLY A 311 -26.57 -21.09 1.03
N GLU A 312 -27.61 -21.93 1.01
CA GLU A 312 -28.73 -21.79 0.05
C GLU A 312 -29.44 -20.44 0.20
N GLY A 313 -29.66 -20.00 1.43
CA GLY A 313 -30.26 -18.71 1.76
C GLY A 313 -29.44 -17.53 1.24
N VAL A 314 -28.11 -17.60 1.34
CA VAL A 314 -27.21 -16.59 0.76
C VAL A 314 -27.33 -16.58 -0.76
N VAL A 315 -27.18 -17.73 -1.43
CA VAL A 315 -27.25 -17.83 -2.89
C VAL A 315 -28.58 -17.29 -3.41
N LYS A 316 -29.69 -17.73 -2.81
CA LYS A 316 -31.03 -17.25 -3.16
C LYS A 316 -31.17 -15.74 -2.97
N THR A 317 -30.69 -15.20 -1.84
CA THR A 317 -30.77 -13.75 -1.57
C THR A 317 -29.97 -12.93 -2.58
N VAL A 318 -28.80 -13.42 -3.03
CA VAL A 318 -27.99 -12.74 -4.05
C VAL A 318 -28.67 -12.81 -5.42
N MET A 319 -29.15 -13.98 -5.84
CA MET A 319 -29.86 -14.15 -7.12
C MET A 319 -31.16 -13.33 -7.18
N GLU A 320 -31.91 -13.22 -6.08
CA GLU A 320 -33.13 -12.40 -6.00
C GLU A 320 -32.87 -10.89 -6.11
N VAL A 321 -31.65 -10.45 -5.75
CA VAL A 321 -31.22 -9.05 -5.94
C VAL A 321 -30.88 -8.81 -7.40
N ASN A 322 -30.24 -9.78 -8.06
CA ASN A 322 -29.77 -9.68 -9.43
C ASN A 322 -30.84 -10.17 -10.42
N LYS A 323 -32.07 -9.63 -10.41
CA LYS A 323 -33.19 -10.09 -11.29
C LYS A 323 -32.93 -9.91 -12.79
N THR A 324 -31.97 -10.64 -13.35
CA THR A 324 -31.59 -10.67 -14.75
C THR A 324 -31.92 -12.04 -15.32
N SER A 325 -32.57 -12.02 -16.48
CA SER A 325 -32.97 -13.19 -17.24
C SER A 325 -31.76 -14.07 -17.59
N LYS A 326 -31.77 -15.35 -17.16
CA LYS A 326 -30.88 -16.45 -17.61
C LYS A 326 -29.45 -16.03 -17.99
N SER A 327 -28.74 -15.35 -17.08
CA SER A 327 -27.35 -14.98 -17.34
C SER A 327 -26.45 -16.21 -17.33
N ALA A 328 -25.70 -16.39 -18.43
CA ALA A 328 -24.79 -17.52 -18.60
C ALA A 328 -23.44 -17.27 -17.93
N PHE A 329 -23.05 -16.00 -17.76
CA PHE A 329 -21.73 -15.61 -17.27
C PHE A 329 -21.82 -14.59 -16.14
N ILE A 330 -20.71 -14.47 -15.41
CA ILE A 330 -20.48 -13.42 -14.42
C ILE A 330 -19.13 -12.75 -14.68
N VAL A 331 -19.12 -11.42 -14.61
CA VAL A 331 -17.92 -10.60 -14.63
C VAL A 331 -17.51 -10.32 -13.18
N PRO A 332 -16.26 -10.61 -12.77
CA PRO A 332 -15.79 -10.28 -11.43
C PRO A 332 -15.80 -8.77 -11.19
N PRO A 333 -15.93 -8.32 -9.92
CA PRO A 333 -15.70 -6.92 -9.59
C PRO A 333 -14.22 -6.57 -9.81
N TYR A 334 -13.92 -5.29 -10.06
CA TYR A 334 -12.55 -4.77 -10.01
C TYR A 334 -12.29 -4.23 -8.60
N PRO A 335 -11.48 -4.91 -7.77
CA PRO A 335 -11.16 -4.41 -6.44
C PRO A 335 -10.40 -3.09 -6.52
N ALA A 336 -10.82 -2.09 -5.75
CA ALA A 336 -10.02 -0.89 -5.57
C ALA A 336 -8.86 -1.17 -4.58
N ASN A 337 -7.79 -0.37 -4.68
CA ASN A 337 -6.58 -0.57 -3.89
C ASN A 337 -6.86 -0.52 -2.37
N ASP A 338 -7.77 0.36 -1.92
CA ASP A 338 -8.14 0.46 -0.51
C ASP A 338 -8.73 -0.85 0.03
N LEU A 339 -9.58 -1.52 -0.75
CA LEU A 339 -10.15 -2.82 -0.38
C LEU A 339 -9.08 -3.90 -0.35
N VAL A 340 -8.23 -3.97 -1.38
CA VAL A 340 -7.14 -4.95 -1.48
C VAL A 340 -6.19 -4.83 -0.29
N LEU A 341 -5.73 -3.61 0.01
CA LEU A 341 -4.83 -3.33 1.13
C LEU A 341 -5.47 -3.68 2.47
N MET A 342 -6.73 -3.28 2.70
CA MET A 342 -7.46 -3.60 3.93
C MET A 342 -7.63 -5.11 4.13
N LEU A 343 -7.94 -5.86 3.07
CA LEU A 343 -8.08 -7.31 3.15
C LEU A 343 -6.73 -8.00 3.40
N VAL A 344 -5.65 -7.55 2.74
CA VAL A 344 -4.29 -8.07 2.99
C VAL A 344 -3.83 -7.80 4.41
N GLU A 345 -4.08 -6.59 4.96
CA GLU A 345 -3.83 -6.29 6.37
C GLU A 345 -4.56 -7.27 7.29
N LYS A 346 -5.85 -7.46 7.04
CA LYS A 346 -6.70 -8.31 7.85
C LYS A 346 -6.33 -9.79 7.78
N TRP A 347 -6.10 -10.31 6.58
CA TRP A 347 -5.75 -11.72 6.37
C TRP A 347 -4.32 -12.04 6.79
N GLY A 348 -3.43 -11.06 6.68
CA GLY A 348 -2.03 -11.19 7.07
C GLY A 348 -1.73 -10.87 8.53
N ASP A 349 -2.69 -10.32 9.27
CA ASP A 349 -2.48 -9.71 10.59
C ASP A 349 -1.34 -8.68 10.55
N ILE A 350 -1.36 -7.82 9.52
CA ILE A 350 -0.35 -6.79 9.26
C ILE A 350 -0.91 -5.45 9.69
N THR A 351 -0.05 -4.60 10.26
CA THR A 351 -0.44 -3.25 10.67
C THR A 351 0.19 -2.20 9.75
N LYS A 352 -0.57 -1.13 9.47
CA LYS A 352 -0.10 0.12 8.83
C LYS A 352 0.29 0.01 7.34
N LEU A 353 0.01 -1.10 6.65
CA LEU A 353 0.20 -1.22 5.21
C LEU A 353 -0.63 -0.17 4.46
N ASN A 354 -1.92 -0.07 4.75
CA ASN A 354 -2.80 0.90 4.09
C ASN A 354 -2.39 2.34 4.43
N LYS A 355 -2.08 2.59 5.72
CA LYS A 355 -1.57 3.90 6.16
C LYS A 355 -0.30 4.30 5.40
N LYS A 356 0.66 3.39 5.25
CA LYS A 356 1.92 3.67 4.52
C LYS A 356 1.69 3.88 3.01
N TYR A 357 0.78 3.12 2.41
CA TYR A 357 0.37 3.33 1.03
C TYR A 357 -0.19 4.75 0.82
N GLU A 358 -1.10 5.19 1.69
CA GLU A 358 -1.72 6.51 1.63
C GLU A 358 -0.72 7.65 1.88
N GLU A 359 0.19 7.49 2.86
CA GLU A 359 1.28 8.45 3.09
C GLU A 359 2.13 8.67 1.83
N TYR A 360 2.29 7.65 0.99
CA TYR A 360 3.07 7.76 -0.24
C TYR A 360 2.28 8.27 -1.45
N SER A 361 0.94 8.33 -1.38
CA SER A 361 0.10 8.85 -2.45
C SER A 361 0.45 10.30 -2.80
N THR A 362 0.85 11.11 -1.82
CA THR A 362 1.32 12.50 -2.06
C THR A 362 2.45 12.57 -3.09
N PHE A 363 3.35 11.57 -3.13
CA PHE A 363 4.50 11.60 -4.03
C PHE A 363 4.18 11.21 -5.48
N VAL A 364 2.97 10.71 -5.76
CA VAL A 364 2.53 10.37 -7.12
C VAL A 364 1.94 11.58 -7.85
N HIS A 365 1.42 12.54 -7.10
CA HIS A 365 0.83 13.76 -7.66
C HIS A 365 1.88 14.86 -7.84
N SER A 366 1.60 15.80 -8.75
CA SER A 366 2.50 16.90 -9.11
C SER A 366 2.49 18.06 -8.09
N TYR A 367 2.50 17.76 -6.79
CA TYR A 367 2.62 18.78 -5.75
C TYR A 367 4.06 19.29 -5.65
N ILE A 368 4.26 20.56 -5.31
CA ILE A 368 5.60 21.16 -5.30
C ILE A 368 6.55 20.52 -4.28
N ASP A 369 6.01 19.94 -3.22
CA ASP A 369 6.71 19.19 -2.18
C ASP A 369 7.03 17.73 -2.56
N SER A 370 6.41 17.19 -3.62
CA SER A 370 6.80 15.92 -4.22
C SER A 370 7.86 16.05 -5.33
N TRP A 371 8.17 17.28 -5.75
CA TRP A 371 9.11 17.52 -6.84
C TRP A 371 10.56 17.25 -6.43
N VAL A 372 11.29 16.59 -7.31
CA VAL A 372 12.73 16.42 -7.19
C VAL A 372 13.43 17.59 -7.86
N VAL A 373 13.49 18.73 -7.16
CA VAL A 373 14.05 19.95 -7.75
C VAL A 373 15.58 20.01 -7.59
N LEU A 374 16.12 19.52 -6.48
CA LEU A 374 17.56 19.49 -6.19
C LEU A 374 17.93 18.22 -5.39
N PRO A 375 18.54 17.21 -6.00
CA PRO A 375 19.02 16.02 -5.30
C PRO A 375 20.05 16.40 -4.24
N PHE A 376 20.18 15.62 -3.14
CA PHE A 376 21.11 15.89 -2.03
C PHE A 376 21.16 17.35 -1.54
N SER A 377 20.03 18.05 -1.53
CA SER A 377 19.98 19.44 -1.07
C SER A 377 19.59 19.58 0.40
N SER A 378 19.31 18.47 1.10
CA SER A 378 18.95 18.49 2.53
C SER A 378 19.43 17.24 3.26
N VAL A 379 20.12 17.45 4.39
CA VAL A 379 20.48 16.38 5.35
C VAL A 379 19.22 15.74 5.95
N MET A 380 18.20 16.56 6.21
CA MET A 380 16.93 16.13 6.80
C MET A 380 16.19 15.14 5.88
N GLU A 381 16.24 15.37 4.57
CA GLU A 381 15.62 14.47 3.58
C GLU A 381 16.24 13.07 3.62
N VAL A 382 17.58 12.99 3.70
CA VAL A 382 18.29 11.71 3.81
C VAL A 382 17.90 10.98 5.11
N LYS A 383 17.81 11.71 6.23
CA LYS A 383 17.47 11.14 7.53
C LYS A 383 16.01 10.69 7.62
N VAL A 384 15.08 11.44 7.02
CA VAL A 384 13.68 11.01 6.86
C VAL A 384 13.63 9.70 6.07
N PHE A 385 14.29 9.64 4.92
CA PHE A 385 14.28 8.43 4.11
C PHE A 385 14.96 7.23 4.79
N LYS A 386 16.04 7.45 5.55
CA LYS A 386 16.68 6.42 6.38
C LYS A 386 15.70 5.81 7.38
N LYS A 387 14.88 6.63 8.03
CA LYS A 387 13.85 6.13 8.95
C LYS A 387 12.76 5.37 8.18
N GLU A 388 12.29 5.92 7.07
CA GLU A 388 11.25 5.31 6.24
C GLU A 388 11.65 3.94 5.69
N ILE A 389 12.89 3.79 5.20
CA ILE A 389 13.32 2.49 4.66
C ILE A 389 13.47 1.42 5.76
N ALA A 390 13.76 1.82 7.00
CA ALA A 390 13.76 0.91 8.12
C ALA A 390 12.35 0.40 8.45
N ASP A 391 11.36 1.29 8.41
CA ASP A 391 9.95 0.94 8.64
C ASP A 391 9.41 0.07 7.50
N ILE A 392 9.72 0.40 6.26
CA ILE A 392 9.38 -0.41 5.08
C ILE A 392 10.01 -1.79 5.15
N LYS A 393 11.28 -1.92 5.57
CA LYS A 393 11.89 -3.23 5.72
C LYS A 393 11.10 -4.12 6.69
N ASN A 394 10.66 -3.56 7.81
CA ASN A 394 9.87 -4.31 8.79
C ASN A 394 8.50 -4.72 8.20
N LEU A 395 7.83 -3.80 7.49
CA LEU A 395 6.58 -4.09 6.79
C LEU A 395 6.75 -5.21 5.74
N VAL A 396 7.82 -5.18 4.95
CA VAL A 396 8.12 -6.26 3.97
C VAL A 396 8.34 -7.59 4.69
N LYS A 397 9.04 -7.59 5.81
CA LYS A 397 9.26 -8.81 6.61
C LYS A 397 7.93 -9.40 7.09
N GLU A 398 7.02 -8.55 7.57
CA GLU A 398 5.67 -8.94 8.00
C GLU A 398 4.85 -9.50 6.83
N LEU A 399 4.82 -8.80 5.68
CA LEU A 399 4.18 -9.23 4.44
C LEU A 399 4.68 -10.60 3.96
N CYS A 400 6.01 -10.80 3.89
CA CYS A 400 6.60 -12.08 3.50
C CYS A 400 6.20 -13.20 4.47
N ARG A 401 6.18 -12.93 5.78
CA ARG A 401 5.79 -13.91 6.81
C ARG A 401 4.31 -14.28 6.69
N ALA A 402 3.45 -13.27 6.58
CA ALA A 402 2.01 -13.42 6.43
C ALA A 402 1.68 -14.28 5.20
N TYR A 403 2.26 -13.95 4.04
CA TYR A 403 2.02 -14.68 2.80
C TYR A 403 2.44 -16.15 2.91
N LEU A 404 3.63 -16.42 3.47
CA LEU A 404 4.09 -17.80 3.66
C LEU A 404 3.23 -18.61 4.66
N ASN A 405 2.50 -17.95 5.56
CA ASN A 405 1.62 -18.63 6.51
C ASN A 405 0.33 -19.14 5.85
N ILE A 406 -0.11 -18.55 4.73
CA ILE A 406 -1.26 -19.03 3.94
C ILE A 406 -1.10 -20.52 3.60
N PHE A 407 0.13 -20.96 3.32
CA PHE A 407 0.44 -22.35 2.97
C PHE A 407 0.66 -23.26 4.17
N LYS A 408 0.91 -22.72 5.37
CA LYS A 408 1.17 -23.52 6.60
C LYS A 408 -0.10 -23.93 7.34
N ALA A 409 -1.19 -23.18 7.21
CA ALA A 409 -2.47 -23.56 7.81
C ALA A 409 -2.92 -24.91 7.25
N LYS A 410 -2.99 -25.91 8.14
CA LYS A 410 -3.03 -27.35 7.86
C LYS A 410 -4.04 -27.74 6.78
N SER A 411 -3.56 -28.53 5.83
CA SER A 411 -4.33 -29.47 5.02
C SER A 411 -5.03 -30.50 5.92
N GLN A 412 -6.20 -30.19 6.47
CA GLN A 412 -7.00 -31.17 7.23
C GLN A 412 -7.77 -32.16 6.35
N HIS A 413 -7.67 -32.07 5.02
CA HIS A 413 -8.47 -32.91 4.11
C HIS A 413 -7.71 -33.76 3.09
N SER A 414 -6.37 -33.76 3.04
CA SER A 414 -5.64 -34.56 2.04
C SER A 414 -5.25 -35.98 2.47
N SER A 415 -5.75 -36.51 3.60
CA SER A 415 -5.44 -37.88 4.07
C SER A 415 -6.58 -38.87 3.93
N LYS A 416 -7.57 -38.62 3.05
CA LYS A 416 -8.57 -39.62 2.65
C LYS A 416 -8.72 -39.69 1.14
N LYS A 417 -7.77 -40.38 0.49
CA LYS A 417 -8.00 -41.29 -0.65
C LYS A 417 -6.65 -41.77 -1.22
N LYS A 418 -6.19 -42.90 -0.67
CA LYS A 418 -5.56 -43.97 -1.45
C LYS A 418 -6.17 -45.27 -0.92
N VAL A 419 -7.17 -45.76 -1.63
CA VAL A 419 -7.52 -47.18 -1.68
C VAL A 419 -7.14 -47.64 -3.08
#